data_AF-A0A2R6CGP5-F1
#
_entry.id   AF-A0A2R6CGP5-F1
#
_cell.length_a   1.000
_cell.length_b   1.000
_cell.length_c   1.000
_cell.angle_alpha   90.00
_cell.angle_beta   90.00
_cell.angle_gamma   90.00
#
_symmetry.space_group_name_H-M   'P 1'
#
loop_
_entity.id
_entity.type
_entity.pdbx_description
1 polymer ?
#
loop_
_entity_poly.entity_id
_entity_poly.type
_entity_poly.pdbx_seq_one_letter_code
_entity_poly.pdbx_strand_id
1 'polypeptide(L)'
;MPEAKRRDGVRVDLISAQRMEDLASMEKIRMILDGVRDGNIVILEEGLTPDEESRLIEVTMNEITPDGFNGIEIETYPREQAGGSGFLNRLMGSEDPNKLT
;
A
#
# COMPACT_ATOMS: atom_id res chain seq x y z
N MET A 1 24.16 26.10 -25.51
CA MET A 1 23.78 25.39 -24.27
C MET A 1 22.72 24.38 -24.64
N PRO A 2 22.97 23.06 -24.59
CA PRO A 2 21.93 22.09 -24.88
C PRO A 2 20.97 22.08 -23.70
N GLU A 3 19.70 22.39 -23.97
CA GLU A 3 18.61 22.26 -23.02
C GLU A 3 18.52 20.79 -22.58
N ALA A 4 18.60 20.54 -21.27
CA ALA A 4 18.33 19.23 -20.72
C ALA A 4 16.86 18.89 -21.00
N LYS A 5 16.61 18.01 -21.97
CA LYS A 5 15.29 17.43 -22.23
C LYS A 5 14.73 16.89 -20.91
N ARG A 6 13.65 17.52 -20.41
CA ARG A 6 12.81 16.90 -19.38
C ARG A 6 12.39 15.54 -19.91
N ARG A 7 12.65 14.49 -19.15
CA ARG A 7 12.16 13.15 -19.46
C ARG A 7 10.66 13.16 -19.15
N ASP A 8 9.84 13.48 -20.14
CA ASP A 8 8.38 13.36 -20.06
C ASP A 8 8.00 11.87 -20.10
N GLY A 9 8.23 11.18 -18.99
CA GLY A 9 7.92 9.76 -18.86
C GLY A 9 7.57 9.41 -17.42
N VAL A 10 6.52 8.62 -17.26
CA VAL A 10 6.14 8.04 -15.97
C VAL A 10 6.94 6.75 -15.78
N ARG A 11 7.64 6.62 -14.66
CA ARG A 11 8.30 5.37 -14.28
C ARG A 11 7.37 4.59 -13.36
N VAL A 12 7.15 3.32 -13.68
CA VAL A 12 6.33 2.40 -12.89
C VAL A 12 7.20 1.22 -12.48
N ASP A 13 7.29 0.99 -11.18
CA ASP A 13 8.01 -0.13 -10.59
C ASP A 13 6.99 -1.13 -10.04
N LEU A 14 6.92 -2.32 -10.64
CA LEU A 14 6.09 -3.42 -10.14
C LEU A 14 6.94 -4.35 -9.26
N ILE A 15 6.51 -4.55 -8.02
CA ILE A 15 7.21 -5.33 -7.01
C ILE A 15 6.40 -6.61 -6.75
N SER A 16 7.05 -7.77 -6.93
CA SER A 16 6.40 -9.06 -6.75
C SER A 16 6.20 -9.42 -5.28
N ALA A 17 5.23 -10.29 -4.99
CA ALA A 17 4.94 -10.73 -3.64
C ALA A 17 6.15 -11.44 -3.00
N GLN A 18 6.86 -12.29 -3.76
CA GLN A 18 8.02 -13.03 -3.25
C GLN A 18 9.15 -12.08 -2.85
N ARG A 19 9.36 -11.00 -3.61
CA ARG A 19 10.36 -9.97 -3.27
C ARG A 19 10.01 -9.26 -1.97
N MET A 20 8.72 -9.08 -1.67
CA MET A 20 8.29 -8.48 -0.42
C MET A 20 8.42 -9.47 0.74
N GLU A 21 8.10 -10.75 0.55
CA GLU A 21 8.20 -11.77 1.60
C GLU A 21 9.61 -11.91 2.19
N ASP A 22 10.65 -11.71 1.38
CA ASP A 22 12.05 -11.79 1.81
C ASP A 22 12.52 -10.58 2.65
N LEU A 23 11.69 -9.53 2.77
CA LEU A 23 12.04 -8.28 3.44
C LEU A 23 11.40 -8.17 4.82
N ALA A 24 12.14 -7.66 5.79
CA ALA A 24 11.56 -7.23 7.04
C ALA A 24 10.63 -6.02 6.82
N SER A 25 9.65 -5.82 7.69
CA SER A 25 8.65 -4.75 7.55
C SER A 25 9.26 -3.35 7.35
N MET A 26 10.34 -3.01 8.06
CA MET A 26 11.01 -1.72 7.86
C MET A 26 11.75 -1.61 6.52
N GLU A 27 12.23 -2.72 5.97
CA GLU A 27 12.88 -2.75 4.66
C GLU A 27 11.86 -2.56 3.55
N LYS A 28 10.67 -3.18 3.68
CA LYS A 28 9.52 -2.93 2.79
C LYS A 28 9.14 -1.46 2.76
N ILE A 29 8.99 -0.84 3.93
CA ILE A 29 8.59 0.57 4.06
C ILE A 29 9.60 1.49 3.38
N ARG A 30 10.90 1.29 3.66
CA ARG A 30 11.96 2.10 3.03
C ARG A 30 11.98 1.96 1.52
N MET A 31 11.85 0.75 1.00
CA MET A 31 11.79 0.49 -0.44
C MET A 31 10.66 1.29 -1.11
N ILE A 32 9.48 1.33 -0.49
CA ILE A 32 8.33 2.08 -1.01
C ILE A 32 8.60 3.59 -0.96
N LEU A 33 9.06 4.10 0.18
CA LEU A 33 9.34 5.52 0.35
C LEU A 33 10.42 6.01 -0.62
N ASP A 34 11.47 5.22 -0.84
CA ASP A 34 12.54 5.54 -1.78
C ASP A 34 12.02 5.66 -3.22
N GLY A 35 11.19 4.69 -3.67
CA GLY A 35 10.59 4.74 -5.00
C GLY A 35 9.69 5.97 -5.20
N VAL A 36 8.89 6.31 -4.19
CA VAL A 36 7.99 7.48 -4.26
C VAL A 36 8.76 8.80 -4.21
N ARG A 37 9.83 8.89 -3.40
CA ARG A 37 10.74 10.05 -3.38
C ARG A 37 11.39 10.31 -4.74
N ASP A 38 11.71 9.24 -5.48
CA ASP A 38 12.28 9.31 -6.82
C ASP A 38 11.24 9.68 -7.91
N GLY A 39 9.98 9.85 -7.52
CA GLY A 39 8.87 10.16 -8.41
C GLY A 39 8.37 8.95 -9.21
N ASN A 40 8.64 7.73 -8.74
CA ASN A 40 8.14 6.50 -9.35
C ASN A 40 6.75 6.14 -8.81
N ILE A 41 5.94 5.53 -9.66
CA ILE A 41 4.72 4.85 -9.22
C ILE A 41 5.14 3.43 -8.80
N VAL A 42 4.99 3.10 -7.52
CA VAL A 42 5.31 1.78 -6.97
C VAL A 42 4.01 0.97 -6.86
N ILE A 43 3.96 -0.19 -7.51
CA ILE A 43 2.83 -1.12 -7.47
C ILE A 43 3.28 -2.41 -6.80
N LEU A 44 2.56 -2.85 -5.77
CA LEU A 44 2.82 -4.11 -5.09
C LEU A 44 1.84 -5.19 -5.60
N GLU A 45 2.36 -6.37 -5.94
CA GLU A 45 1.53 -7.55 -6.27
C GLU A 45 0.75 -8.05 -5.04
N GLU A 46 1.34 -7.89 -3.86
CA GLU A 46 0.73 -8.13 -2.55
C GLU A 46 0.70 -6.84 -1.75
N GLY A 47 -0.48 -6.50 -1.22
CA GLY A 47 -0.62 -5.37 -0.30
C GLY A 47 0.19 -5.57 0.98
N LEU A 48 0.39 -4.48 1.72
CA LEU A 48 1.01 -4.52 3.02
C LEU A 48 0.04 -5.11 4.06
N THR A 49 0.58 -5.69 5.13
CA THR A 49 -0.25 -6.03 6.29
C THR A 49 -0.74 -4.76 7.00
N PRO A 50 -1.83 -4.80 7.78
CA PRO A 50 -2.34 -3.60 8.47
C PRO A 50 -1.30 -2.90 9.37
N ASP A 51 -0.43 -3.68 10.01
CA ASP A 51 0.67 -3.14 10.84
C ASP A 51 1.74 -2.46 9.99
N GLU A 52 2.03 -2.99 8.81
CA GLU A 52 2.97 -2.40 7.85
C GLU A 52 2.40 -1.14 7.21
N GLU A 53 1.12 -1.11 6.86
CA GLU A 53 0.44 0.08 6.36
C GLU A 53 0.44 1.20 7.40
N SER A 54 0.08 0.88 8.65
CA SER A 54 0.08 1.85 9.75
C SER A 54 1.46 2.48 9.95
N ARG A 55 2.51 1.64 9.88
CA ARG A 55 3.89 2.11 10.03
C ARG A 55 4.36 2.89 8.80
N LEU A 56 3.94 2.51 7.60
CA LEU A 56 4.22 3.30 6.39
C LEU A 56 3.63 4.71 6.52
N ILE A 57 2.40 4.84 6.99
CA ILE A 57 1.76 6.14 7.23
C ILE A 57 2.57 6.96 8.23
N GLU A 58 2.92 6.36 9.38
CA GLU A 58 3.71 7.02 10.42
C GLU A 58 5.06 7.53 9.91
N VAL A 59 5.81 6.67 9.22
CA VAL A 59 7.14 7.02 8.71
C VAL A 59 7.03 8.07 7.60
N THR A 60 6.00 7.99 6.75
CA THR A 60 5.73 9.02 5.73
C THR A 60 5.54 10.39 6.36
N MET A 61 4.71 10.48 7.41
CA MET A 61 4.45 11.75 8.11
C MET A 61 5.70 12.35 8.74
N ASN A 62 6.64 11.50 9.16
CA ASN A 62 7.89 11.95 9.78
C ASN A 62 8.98 12.31 8.77
N GLU A 63 9.09 11.56 7.67
CA GLU A 63 10.26 11.62 6.81
C GLU A 63 10.07 12.37 5.48
N ILE A 64 8.84 12.76 5.14
CA ILE A 64 8.52 13.43 3.88
C ILE A 64 8.02 14.85 4.12
N THR A 65 8.66 15.81 3.45
CA THR A 65 8.23 17.22 3.45
C THR A 65 7.06 17.44 2.49
N PRO A 66 6.07 18.28 2.82
CA PRO A 66 4.91 18.54 1.95
C PRO A 66 5.30 19.05 0.56
N ASP A 67 6.40 19.79 0.48
CA ASP A 67 6.90 20.34 -0.77
C ASP A 67 7.61 19.25 -1.59
N GLY A 68 6.96 18.78 -2.66
CA GLY A 68 7.52 17.83 -3.62
C GLY A 68 7.07 16.37 -3.47
N PHE A 69 6.19 16.08 -2.51
CA PHE A 69 5.59 14.76 -2.37
C PHE A 69 4.28 14.67 -3.15
N ASN A 70 4.25 13.78 -4.15
CA ASN A 70 3.03 13.56 -4.95
C ASN A 70 1.95 12.76 -4.21
N GLY A 71 2.30 12.09 -3.11
CA GLY A 71 1.37 11.24 -2.35
C GLY A 71 1.73 9.75 -2.41
N ILE A 72 1.11 8.98 -1.52
CA ILE A 72 1.03 7.51 -1.59
C ILE A 72 -0.47 7.17 -1.54
N GLU A 73 -0.94 6.42 -2.53
CA GLU A 73 -2.29 5.87 -2.55
C GLU A 73 -2.18 4.35 -2.43
N ILE A 74 -2.83 3.77 -1.42
CA ILE A 74 -2.78 2.34 -1.14
C ILE A 74 -4.16 1.78 -1.41
N GLU A 75 -4.29 1.03 -2.50
CA GLU A 75 -5.51 0.33 -2.86
C GLU A 75 -5.19 -1.16 -3.00
N THR A 76 -5.66 -1.96 -2.04
CA THR A 76 -5.47 -3.41 -2.06
C THR A 76 -6.58 -4.04 -2.90
N TYR A 77 -6.21 -4.70 -4.00
CA TYR A 77 -7.17 -5.48 -4.77
C TYR A 77 -7.81 -6.55 -3.89
N PRO A 78 -9.15 -6.71 -3.92
CA PRO A 78 -9.82 -7.76 -3.17
C PRO A 78 -9.25 -9.11 -3.60
N ARG A 79 -8.53 -9.76 -2.68
CA ARG A 79 -8.14 -11.16 -2.86
C ARG A 79 -9.38 -12.00 -2.61
N GLU A 80 -9.67 -12.96 -3.49
CA GLU A 80 -10.54 -14.07 -3.15
C GLU A 80 -9.81 -14.96 -2.12
N GLN A 81 -9.72 -14.50 -0.87
CA GLN A 81 -9.39 -15.39 0.24
C GLN A 81 -10.69 -15.94 0.80
N ALA A 82 -10.88 -17.23 0.52
CA ALA A 82 -11.86 -18.09 1.14
C ALA A 82 -11.91 -17.84 2.65
N GLY A 83 -13.09 -17.47 3.14
CA GLY A 83 -13.49 -17.63 4.53
C GLY A 83 -12.70 -16.81 5.56
N GLY A 84 -13.01 -15.53 5.66
CA GLY A 84 -12.54 -14.71 6.78
C GLY A 84 -13.49 -13.56 7.02
N SER A 85 -14.49 -13.78 7.88
CA SER A 85 -15.46 -12.80 8.34
C SER A 85 -14.80 -11.48 8.75
N GLY A 86 -14.86 -10.49 7.85
CA GLY A 86 -14.34 -9.16 8.10
C GLY A 86 -15.14 -8.42 9.16
N PHE A 87 -14.47 -7.49 9.85
CA PHE A 87 -15.01 -6.57 10.86
C PHE A 87 -16.27 -5.80 10.40
N LEU A 88 -16.50 -5.71 9.09
CA LEU A 88 -17.73 -5.18 8.48
C LEU A 88 -18.99 -6.01 8.80
N ASN A 89 -18.85 -7.33 8.99
CA ASN A 89 -19.98 -8.23 9.33
C ASN A 89 -20.42 -8.12 10.79
N ARG A 90 -19.64 -7.45 11.65
CA ARG A 90 -20.00 -7.17 13.06
C ARG A 90 -20.64 -5.79 13.23
N LEU A 91 -20.48 -4.91 12.24
CA LEU A 91 -21.12 -3.58 12.20
C LEU A 91 -22.43 -3.58 11.42
N MET A 92 -22.61 -4.53 10.48
CA MET A 92 -23.87 -4.77 9.79
C MET A 92 -24.67 -5.81 10.58
N GLY A 93 -25.71 -5.33 11.26
CA GLY A 93 -26.43 -6.04 12.31
C GLY A 93 -26.78 -7.49 11.96
N SER A 94 -26.49 -8.36 12.92
CA SER A 94 -27.02 -9.72 12.96
C SER A 94 -28.56 -9.64 13.03
N GLU A 95 -29.24 -9.97 11.94
CA GLU A 95 -30.59 -10.50 12.03
C GLU A 95 -30.48 -12.02 12.11
N ASP A 96 -30.68 -12.53 13.33
CA ASP A 96 -30.68 -13.93 13.73
C ASP A 96 -31.54 -14.81 12.78
N PRO A 97 -30.96 -15.84 12.13
CA PRO A 97 -31.73 -16.84 11.42
C PRO A 97 -32.04 -18.03 12.35
N ASN A 98 -32.78 -17.81 13.43
CA ASN A 98 -33.52 -18.88 14.13
C ASN A 98 -34.29 -18.32 15.34
N LYS A 99 -35.57 -18.00 15.13
CA LYS A 99 -36.58 -18.38 16.13
C LYS A 99 -37.35 -19.57 15.58
N LEU A 100 -37.04 -20.71 16.16
CA LEU A 100 -37.79 -21.96 16.13
C LEU A 100 -39.20 -21.70 16.71
N THR A 101 -40.19 -22.42 16.17
CA THR A 101 -41.56 -22.63 16.71
C THR A 101 -42.50 -21.44 16.80
#